data_AF-A0A8T2QDI4-F1
#
_entry.id   AF-A0A8T2QDI4-F1
#
_cell.length_a   1.000
_cell.length_b   1.000
_cell.length_c   1.000
_cell.angle_alpha   90.00
_cell.angle_beta   90.00
_cell.angle_gamma   90.00
#
_symmetry.space_group_name_H-M   'P 1'
#
loop_
_entity.id
_entity.type
_entity.pdbx_description
1 polymer ?
#
loop_
_entity_poly.entity_id
_entity_poly.type
_entity_poly.pdbx_seq_one_letter_code
_entity_poly.pdbx_strand_id
1 'polypeptide(L)'
;MGGSWGVTLALAYGQAYPDAISGFILRGVCMLRQEEIDWFYKQGVNSLFPFAWNELLSVLQPSEHANIIPAFYTRLTSSDPECRMQAARAWLKWEMSLSFLQVSKAVQCWDGKQYSFHSLEEKHDIKIHDATSMKDNSKQKSLDVKTAKVNEIVAPKMTPQIAQARLECHYFLNAGFLKKDQLLKGVPNIRHIPCVIVHGRYDFVCPVKNAFDLHQAWPEAKLSIVMDAGHSMYEKGITQQLLSATDQLRSTLTE
;
A
#
# COMPACT_ATOMS: atom_id res chain seq x y z
N MET A 1 11.42 6.15 -6.41
CA MET A 1 10.50 5.03 -6.71
C MET A 1 9.32 5.10 -5.76
N GLY A 2 8.10 4.86 -6.23
CA GLY A 2 6.89 4.90 -5.40
C GLY A 2 5.82 3.94 -5.92
N GLY A 3 5.13 3.23 -5.03
CA GLY A 3 4.03 2.33 -5.39
C GLY A 3 2.79 2.58 -4.55
N SER A 4 1.59 2.48 -5.13
CA SER A 4 0.32 2.77 -4.44
C SER A 4 0.32 4.19 -3.85
N TRP A 5 0.05 4.37 -2.56
CA TRP A 5 0.25 5.63 -1.83
C TRP A 5 1.62 6.28 -2.08
N GLY A 6 2.68 5.47 -2.27
CA GLY A 6 4.01 5.95 -2.61
C GLY A 6 4.05 6.72 -3.93
N VAL A 7 3.13 6.49 -4.86
CA VAL A 7 2.97 7.32 -6.08
C VAL A 7 2.46 8.70 -5.72
N THR A 8 1.43 8.82 -4.87
CA THR A 8 0.95 10.10 -4.35
C THR A 8 2.11 10.92 -3.78
N LEU A 9 2.89 10.31 -2.89
CA LEU A 9 4.01 10.98 -2.23
C LEU A 9 5.13 11.32 -3.22
N ALA A 10 5.47 10.40 -4.13
CA ALA A 10 6.49 10.64 -5.15
C ALA A 10 6.12 11.81 -6.06
N LEU A 11 4.88 11.87 -6.54
CA LEU A 11 4.39 12.98 -7.37
C LEU A 11 4.39 14.28 -6.58
N ALA A 12 3.83 14.30 -5.36
CA ALA A 12 3.80 15.50 -4.54
C ALA A 12 5.20 16.05 -4.24
N TYR A 13 6.13 15.17 -3.85
CA TYR A 13 7.52 15.54 -3.57
C TYR A 13 8.25 16.00 -4.83
N GLY A 14 8.10 15.27 -5.94
CA GLY A 14 8.74 15.62 -7.21
C GLY A 14 8.23 16.93 -7.80
N GLN A 15 6.96 17.27 -7.60
CA GLN A 15 6.39 18.55 -8.03
C GLN A 15 6.87 19.72 -7.16
N ALA A 16 7.17 19.46 -5.88
CA ALA A 16 7.68 20.48 -4.96
C ALA A 16 9.20 20.69 -5.10
N TYR A 17 9.94 19.63 -5.43
CA TYR A 17 11.41 19.62 -5.49
C TYR A 17 11.91 18.90 -6.75
N PRO A 18 11.61 19.41 -7.96
CA PRO A 18 11.93 18.72 -9.21
C PRO A 18 13.44 18.48 -9.39
N ASP A 19 14.27 19.44 -8.99
CA ASP A 19 15.74 19.36 -9.11
C ASP A 19 16.36 18.26 -8.22
N ALA A 20 15.63 17.79 -7.21
CA ALA A 20 16.07 16.71 -6.34
C ALA A 20 15.79 15.30 -6.93
N ILE A 21 15.10 15.23 -8.07
CA ILE A 21 14.66 13.96 -8.67
C ILE A 21 15.39 13.69 -9.97
N SER A 22 16.11 12.57 -10.00
CA SER A 22 16.77 12.08 -11.20
C SER A 22 15.87 11.20 -12.08
N GLY A 23 14.78 10.66 -11.53
CA GLY A 23 13.79 9.88 -12.26
C GLY A 23 12.69 9.29 -11.39
N PHE A 24 11.57 8.94 -12.03
CA PHE A 24 10.42 8.29 -11.39
C PHE A 24 10.26 6.86 -11.88
N ILE A 25 10.03 5.95 -10.93
CA ILE A 25 9.50 4.62 -11.18
C ILE A 25 8.25 4.51 -10.31
N LEU A 26 7.08 4.52 -10.96
CA LEU A 26 5.76 4.59 -10.35
C LEU A 26 5.03 3.26 -10.58
N ARG A 27 4.38 2.71 -9.54
CA ARG A 27 3.59 1.47 -9.65
C ARG A 27 2.22 1.58 -9.02
N GLY A 28 1.17 1.10 -9.68
CA GLY A 28 -0.17 1.10 -9.07
C GLY A 28 -0.59 2.53 -8.70
N VAL A 29 -0.67 3.39 -9.71
CA VAL A 29 -0.94 4.83 -9.61
C VAL A 29 -2.15 5.12 -8.72
N CYS A 30 -1.86 5.69 -7.55
CA CYS A 30 -2.82 6.32 -6.65
C CYS A 30 -2.58 7.83 -6.68
N MET A 31 -3.64 8.62 -6.88
CA MET A 31 -3.58 10.08 -6.82
C MET A 31 -4.59 10.69 -5.85
N LEU A 32 -5.34 9.84 -5.12
CA LEU A 32 -6.30 10.22 -4.08
C LEU A 32 -7.41 11.16 -4.54
N ARG A 33 -7.76 11.13 -5.83
CA ARG A 33 -8.96 11.83 -6.30
C ARG A 33 -10.19 11.22 -5.63
N GLN A 34 -11.23 12.02 -5.44
CA GLN A 34 -12.45 11.55 -4.81
C GLN A 34 -13.06 10.33 -5.52
N GLU A 35 -12.96 10.27 -6.85
CA GLU A 35 -13.42 9.11 -7.63
C GLU A 35 -12.65 7.81 -7.32
N GLU A 36 -11.36 7.91 -6.96
CA GLU A 36 -10.54 6.76 -6.57
C GLU A 36 -10.93 6.26 -5.17
N ILE A 37 -11.16 7.20 -4.25
CA ILE A 37 -11.61 6.88 -2.88
C ILE A 37 -13.03 6.28 -2.93
N ASP A 38 -13.91 6.84 -3.74
CA ASP A 38 -15.30 6.38 -3.90
C ASP A 38 -15.38 5.01 -4.58
N TRP A 39 -14.51 4.74 -5.55
CA TRP A 39 -14.36 3.42 -6.17
C TRP A 39 -14.07 2.33 -5.12
N PHE A 40 -13.22 2.65 -4.15
CA PHE A 40 -12.71 1.67 -3.18
C PHE A 40 -13.55 1.57 -1.90
N TYR A 41 -14.20 2.66 -1.46
CA TYR A 41 -14.96 2.73 -0.20
C TYR A 41 -16.42 3.15 -0.34
N LYS A 42 -16.99 3.22 -1.56
CA LYS A 42 -18.43 3.40 -1.78
C LYS A 42 -18.97 2.37 -2.77
N GLN A 43 -19.05 2.74 -4.04
CA GLN A 43 -19.61 1.93 -5.11
C GLN A 43 -18.57 1.81 -6.21
N GLY A 44 -18.20 0.58 -6.54
CA GLY A 44 -17.15 0.28 -7.50
C GLY A 44 -16.68 -1.15 -7.30
N VAL A 45 -15.54 -1.30 -6.63
CA VAL A 45 -14.88 -2.60 -6.50
C VAL A 45 -15.63 -3.57 -5.57
N ASN A 46 -16.47 -3.05 -4.68
CA ASN A 46 -17.35 -3.84 -3.82
C ASN A 46 -18.27 -4.79 -4.61
N SER A 47 -18.67 -4.41 -5.84
CA SER A 47 -19.46 -5.28 -6.72
C SER A 47 -18.69 -6.51 -7.21
N LEU A 48 -17.37 -6.48 -7.18
CA LEU A 48 -16.51 -7.61 -7.56
C LEU A 48 -16.12 -8.47 -6.36
N PHE A 49 -16.08 -7.90 -5.15
CA PHE A 49 -15.66 -8.57 -3.92
C PHE A 49 -16.72 -8.47 -2.80
N PRO A 50 -17.97 -8.96 -3.03
CA PRO A 50 -19.08 -8.76 -2.10
C PRO A 50 -18.87 -9.43 -0.73
N PHE A 51 -18.13 -10.55 -0.67
CA PHE A 51 -17.84 -11.24 0.59
C PHE A 51 -16.85 -10.47 1.46
N ALA A 52 -15.73 -10.01 0.88
CA ALA A 52 -14.77 -9.17 1.60
C ALA A 52 -15.38 -7.81 1.99
N TRP A 53 -16.24 -7.26 1.13
CA TRP A 53 -17.00 -6.05 1.44
C TRP A 53 -17.92 -6.24 2.65
N ASN A 54 -18.66 -7.35 2.70
CA ASN A 54 -19.52 -7.66 3.84
C ASN A 54 -18.72 -7.84 5.14
N GLU A 55 -17.52 -8.43 5.07
CA GLU A 55 -16.63 -8.51 6.23
C GLU A 55 -16.12 -7.14 6.70
N LEU A 56 -15.77 -6.24 5.77
CA LEU A 56 -15.42 -4.85 6.09
C LEU A 56 -16.58 -4.17 6.83
N LEU A 57 -17.81 -4.33 6.34
CA LEU A 57 -18.99 -3.72 6.95
C LEU A 57 -19.39 -4.35 8.28
N SER A 58 -18.99 -5.60 8.57
CA SER A 58 -19.40 -6.33 9.78
C SER A 58 -19.00 -5.67 11.10
N VAL A 59 -18.02 -4.75 11.07
CA VAL A 59 -17.58 -3.98 12.24
C VAL A 59 -18.30 -2.64 12.39
N LEU A 60 -19.19 -2.31 11.46
CA LEU A 60 -19.98 -1.07 11.43
C LEU A 60 -21.45 -1.33 11.73
N GLN A 61 -22.15 -0.29 12.19
CA GLN A 61 -23.61 -0.29 12.27
C GLN A 61 -24.21 -0.04 10.86
N PRO A 62 -25.42 -0.55 10.56
CA PRO A 62 -26.04 -0.34 9.25
C PRO A 62 -26.17 1.13 8.84
N SER A 63 -26.41 2.04 9.79
CA SER A 63 -26.48 3.49 9.55
C SER A 63 -25.14 4.11 9.14
N GLU A 64 -24.02 3.45 9.44
CA GLU A 64 -22.67 3.92 9.14
C GLU A 64 -22.19 3.48 7.75
N HIS A 65 -22.90 2.57 7.06
CA HIS A 65 -22.48 2.02 5.77
C HIS A 65 -22.39 3.08 4.66
N ALA A 66 -23.08 4.23 4.81
CA ALA A 66 -22.95 5.36 3.89
C ALA A 66 -21.67 6.18 4.10
N ASN A 67 -21.00 6.04 5.26
CA ASN A 67 -19.87 6.84 5.70
C ASN A 67 -18.77 5.96 6.32
N ILE A 68 -18.29 4.98 5.54
CA ILE A 68 -17.34 3.95 5.99
C ILE A 68 -16.06 4.57 6.55
N ILE A 69 -15.41 5.48 5.81
CA ILE A 69 -14.12 6.05 6.22
C ILE A 69 -14.23 6.80 7.56
N PRO A 70 -15.16 7.77 7.77
CA PRO A 70 -15.36 8.38 9.08
C PRO A 70 -15.67 7.38 10.21
N ALA A 71 -16.49 6.36 9.94
CA ALA A 71 -16.88 5.35 10.92
C ALA A 71 -15.69 4.47 11.36
N PHE A 72 -14.81 4.12 10.42
CA PHE A 72 -13.55 3.45 10.71
C PHE A 72 -12.57 4.36 11.44
N TYR A 73 -12.44 5.63 11.05
CA TYR A 73 -11.54 6.58 11.72
C TYR A 73 -11.90 6.75 13.19
N THR A 74 -13.20 6.84 13.50
CA THR A 74 -13.72 6.90 14.88
C THR A 74 -13.29 5.68 15.69
N ARG A 75 -13.43 4.46 15.14
CA ARG A 75 -13.02 3.22 15.81
C ARG A 75 -11.50 3.13 15.96
N LEU A 76 -10.75 3.47 14.91
CA LEU A 76 -9.29 3.44 14.89
C LEU A 76 -8.66 4.44 15.86
N THR A 77 -9.38 5.50 16.25
CA THR A 77 -8.96 6.52 17.23
C THR A 77 -9.61 6.36 18.61
N SER A 78 -10.45 5.34 18.79
CA SER A 78 -11.10 5.00 20.07
C SER A 78 -10.09 4.77 21.19
N SER A 79 -10.47 5.08 22.44
CA SER A 79 -9.71 4.72 23.63
C SER A 79 -9.69 3.21 23.88
N ASP A 80 -10.72 2.48 23.43
CA ASP A 80 -10.82 1.03 23.54
C ASP A 80 -9.82 0.30 22.61
N PRO A 81 -8.82 -0.43 23.15
CA PRO A 81 -7.84 -1.16 22.35
C PRO A 81 -8.43 -2.26 21.47
N GLU A 82 -9.49 -2.95 21.91
CA GLU A 82 -10.07 -4.05 21.14
C GLU A 82 -10.84 -3.49 19.94
N CYS A 83 -11.63 -2.44 20.14
CA CYS A 83 -12.28 -1.69 19.06
C CYS A 83 -11.29 -1.25 17.98
N ARG A 84 -10.13 -0.69 18.37
CA ARG A 84 -9.08 -0.27 17.42
C ARG A 84 -8.53 -1.46 16.62
N MET A 85 -8.23 -2.56 17.29
CA MET A 85 -7.66 -3.75 16.65
C MET A 85 -8.67 -4.43 15.71
N GLN A 86 -9.94 -4.54 16.12
CA GLN A 86 -11.00 -5.09 15.29
C GLN A 86 -11.19 -4.26 14.01
N ALA A 87 -11.24 -2.94 14.12
CA ALA A 87 -11.32 -2.04 12.97
C ALA A 87 -10.08 -2.15 12.07
N ALA A 88 -8.88 -2.16 12.65
CA ALA A 88 -7.64 -2.29 11.87
C ALA A 88 -7.60 -3.61 11.08
N ARG A 89 -8.01 -4.72 11.68
CA ARG A 89 -8.05 -6.02 10.99
C ARG A 89 -9.05 -6.04 9.84
N ALA A 90 -10.26 -5.51 10.04
CA ALA A 90 -11.28 -5.46 8.98
C ALA A 90 -10.81 -4.57 7.82
N TRP A 91 -10.25 -3.40 8.14
CA TRP A 91 -9.72 -2.45 7.16
C TRP A 91 -8.58 -3.04 6.31
N LEU A 92 -7.57 -3.63 6.96
CA LEU A 92 -6.43 -4.22 6.25
C LEU A 92 -6.84 -5.49 5.48
N LYS A 93 -7.74 -6.30 6.02
CA LYS A 93 -8.25 -7.49 5.32
C LYS A 93 -8.92 -7.10 4.01
N TRP A 94 -9.71 -6.02 4.01
CA TRP A 94 -10.30 -5.47 2.79
C TRP A 94 -9.23 -5.17 1.74
N GLU A 95 -8.23 -4.33 2.04
CA GLU A 95 -7.20 -4.01 1.05
C GLU A 95 -6.45 -5.24 0.52
N MET A 96 -6.11 -6.16 1.42
CA MET A 96 -5.35 -7.35 1.08
C MET A 96 -6.13 -8.35 0.21
N SER A 97 -7.45 -8.45 0.38
CA SER A 97 -8.31 -9.31 -0.44
C SER A 97 -8.35 -8.90 -1.92
N LEU A 98 -7.97 -7.67 -2.24
CA LEU A 98 -8.01 -7.08 -3.59
C LEU A 98 -6.63 -6.85 -4.21
N SER A 99 -5.56 -7.16 -3.45
CA SER A 99 -4.20 -6.80 -3.82
C SER A 99 -3.58 -7.66 -4.93
N PHE A 100 -4.05 -8.91 -5.11
CA PHE A 100 -3.57 -9.81 -6.16
C PHE A 100 -4.71 -10.17 -7.11
N LEU A 101 -4.39 -10.44 -8.38
CA LEU A 101 -5.35 -10.92 -9.37
C LEU A 101 -5.90 -12.31 -8.99
N GLN A 102 -5.01 -13.22 -8.59
CA GLN A 102 -5.41 -14.53 -8.09
C GLN A 102 -5.72 -14.45 -6.60
N VAL A 103 -7.00 -14.59 -6.24
CA VAL A 103 -7.48 -14.53 -4.85
C VAL A 103 -6.85 -15.62 -3.97
N SER A 104 -6.41 -16.76 -4.53
CA SER A 104 -5.65 -17.77 -3.78
C SER A 104 -4.29 -17.25 -3.27
N LYS A 105 -3.73 -16.23 -3.94
CA LYS A 105 -2.53 -15.51 -3.51
C LYS A 105 -2.84 -14.30 -2.64
N ALA A 106 -4.12 -13.95 -2.45
CA ALA A 106 -4.55 -13.03 -1.42
C ALA A 106 -4.64 -13.78 -0.07
N VAL A 107 -4.57 -13.03 1.03
CA VAL A 107 -4.51 -13.56 2.40
C VAL A 107 -5.56 -14.63 2.68
N GLN A 108 -5.12 -15.80 3.14
CA GLN A 108 -6.01 -16.85 3.65
C GLN A 108 -6.04 -16.92 5.19
N CYS A 109 -5.01 -16.42 5.88
CA CYS A 109 -4.98 -16.42 7.35
C CYS A 109 -4.11 -15.30 7.96
N TRP A 110 -4.47 -14.93 9.19
CA TRP A 110 -3.75 -14.01 10.06
C TRP A 110 -3.06 -14.83 11.14
N ASP A 111 -1.73 -14.76 11.26
CA ASP A 111 -0.96 -15.60 12.19
C ASP A 111 -0.80 -15.00 13.61
N GLY A 112 -1.40 -13.82 13.85
CA GLY A 112 -1.24 -13.07 15.09
C GLY A 112 -0.18 -11.96 15.05
N LYS A 113 0.67 -11.92 14.03
CA LYS A 113 1.75 -10.92 13.85
C LYS A 113 1.71 -10.24 12.48
N GLN A 114 1.43 -11.01 11.42
CA GLN A 114 1.34 -10.55 10.04
C GLN A 114 0.31 -11.37 9.28
N TYR A 115 -0.09 -10.88 8.11
CA TYR A 115 -0.88 -11.65 7.17
C TYR A 115 0.05 -12.47 6.28
N SER A 116 -0.24 -13.76 6.09
CA SER A 116 0.55 -14.66 5.23
C SER A 116 -0.22 -15.00 3.95
N PHE A 117 0.55 -15.14 2.86
CA PHE A 117 0.06 -15.63 1.57
C PHE A 117 0.35 -17.14 1.49
N HIS A 118 -0.69 -17.96 1.35
CA HIS A 118 -0.51 -19.37 1.05
C HIS A 118 -0.74 -19.57 -0.45
N SER A 119 0.32 -19.74 -1.24
CA SER A 119 0.18 -20.15 -2.62
C SER A 119 -0.45 -21.56 -2.67
N LEU A 120 -1.67 -21.66 -3.19
CA LEU A 120 -2.25 -22.94 -3.59
C LEU A 120 -1.65 -23.39 -4.93
N GLU A 121 -0.33 -23.61 -5.00
CA GLU A 121 0.30 -24.34 -6.10
C GLU A 121 1.35 -25.30 -5.54
N GLU A 122 0.97 -26.58 -5.57
CA GLU A 122 1.77 -27.81 -5.60
C GLU A 122 2.94 -27.99 -4.63
N LYS A 123 2.83 -29.05 -3.82
CA LYS A 123 3.97 -29.73 -3.18
C LYS A 123 5.02 -30.11 -4.23
N HIS A 124 6.00 -29.26 -4.44
CA HIS A 124 7.30 -29.67 -4.94
C HIS A 124 8.31 -29.40 -3.84
N ASP A 125 8.89 -30.49 -3.31
CA ASP A 125 9.93 -30.50 -2.30
C ASP A 125 11.15 -29.71 -2.78
N ILE A 126 11.18 -28.41 -2.54
CA ILE A 126 12.42 -27.64 -2.56
C ILE A 126 13.03 -27.76 -1.16
N LYS A 127 13.93 -28.73 -0.99
CA LYS A 127 14.84 -28.77 0.16
C LYS A 127 15.71 -27.52 0.13
N ILE A 128 15.37 -26.52 0.94
CA ILE A 128 16.30 -25.46 1.30
C ILE A 128 17.32 -26.13 2.25
N HIS A 129 18.55 -26.30 1.79
CA HIS A 129 19.65 -26.70 2.64
C HIS A 129 19.91 -25.60 3.67
N ASP A 130 19.75 -25.96 4.94
CA ASP A 130 20.13 -25.15 6.10
C ASP A 130 21.60 -24.71 5.97
N ALA A 131 21.84 -23.42 5.84
CA ALA A 131 23.15 -22.81 6.03
C ALA A 131 23.29 -22.31 7.48
N THR A 132 23.05 -23.17 8.46
CA THR A 132 23.48 -22.94 9.85
C THR A 132 24.84 -23.58 10.06
N SER A 133 25.90 -22.80 9.82
CA SER A 133 27.24 -23.13 10.31
C SER A 133 28.09 -21.87 10.37
N MET A 134 27.85 -21.02 11.36
CA MET A 134 28.91 -20.25 12.03
C MET A 134 28.51 -20.01 13.49
N LYS A 135 29.28 -20.59 14.41
CA LYS A 135 29.17 -20.38 15.85
C LYS A 135 29.81 -19.03 16.17
N ASP A 136 29.04 -18.06 16.66
CA ASP A 136 29.57 -16.85 17.28
C ASP A 136 29.68 -17.08 18.80
N ASN A 137 30.93 -17.08 19.28
CA ASN A 137 31.30 -17.22 20.68
C ASN A 137 31.82 -15.85 21.15
N SER A 138 30.91 -14.97 21.57
CA SER A 138 31.28 -13.75 22.27
C SER A 138 30.38 -13.53 23.49
N LYS A 139 30.99 -13.69 24.68
CA LYS A 139 30.39 -13.36 25.98
C LYS A 139 30.26 -11.84 26.09
N GLN A 140 29.04 -11.31 26.13
CA GLN A 140 28.81 -9.91 26.49
C GLN A 140 28.23 -9.82 27.90
N LYS A 141 29.00 -9.24 28.82
CA LYS A 141 28.60 -8.91 30.20
C LYS A 141 27.42 -7.93 30.18
N SER A 142 26.35 -8.25 30.89
CA SER A 142 25.26 -7.31 31.18
C SER A 142 25.71 -6.26 32.19
N LEU A 143 25.49 -4.99 31.86
CA LEU A 143 25.60 -3.86 32.79
C LEU A 143 24.22 -3.61 33.40
N ASP A 144 24.11 -3.80 34.72
CA ASP A 144 22.89 -3.50 35.47
C ASP A 144 22.68 -1.98 35.59
N VAL A 145 21.78 -1.43 34.78
CA VAL A 145 21.27 -0.07 34.96
C VAL A 145 19.95 -0.16 35.71
N LYS A 146 19.95 0.27 36.98
CA LYS A 146 18.73 0.46 37.78
C LYS A 146 17.91 1.60 37.19
N THR A 147 16.88 1.29 36.41
CA THR A 147 15.91 2.27 35.90
C THR A 147 14.95 2.69 37.01
N ALA A 148 14.92 3.99 37.30
CA ALA A 148 13.93 4.63 38.16
C ALA A 148 12.53 4.52 37.52
N LYS A 149 11.52 4.15 38.32
CA LYS A 149 10.13 4.05 37.88
C LYS A 149 9.57 5.45 37.61
N VAL A 150 9.55 5.84 36.33
CA VAL A 150 8.63 6.87 35.86
C VAL A 150 7.23 6.24 35.92
N ASN A 151 6.28 6.93 36.54
CA ASN A 151 4.87 6.54 36.47
C ASN A 151 4.46 6.53 34.99
N GLU A 152 4.42 5.33 34.39
CA GLU A 152 4.05 5.14 33.00
C GLU A 152 2.59 5.58 32.83
N ILE A 153 2.38 6.74 32.22
CA ILE A 153 1.20 6.92 31.39
C ILE A 153 1.34 5.84 30.32
N VAL A 154 0.66 4.71 30.50
CA VAL A 154 0.67 3.63 29.52
C VAL A 154 -0.05 4.17 28.29
N ALA A 155 0.75 4.71 27.35
CA ALA A 155 0.24 5.12 26.06
C ALA A 155 -0.52 3.94 25.45
N PRO A 156 -1.70 4.16 24.85
CA PRO A 156 -2.48 3.07 24.27
C PRO A 156 -1.59 2.27 23.32
N LYS A 157 -1.51 0.95 23.51
CA LYS A 157 -0.66 0.07 22.70
C LYS A 157 -0.96 0.27 21.22
N MET A 158 0.01 0.83 20.49
CA MET A 158 -0.05 1.07 19.05
C MET A 158 0.68 -0.05 18.33
N THR A 159 -0.04 -0.86 17.57
CA THR A 159 0.57 -1.90 16.73
C THR A 159 0.76 -1.40 15.30
N PRO A 160 1.65 -2.00 14.49
CA PRO A 160 1.81 -1.64 13.09
C PRO A 160 0.50 -1.65 12.30
N GLN A 161 -0.40 -2.59 12.60
CA GLN A 161 -1.71 -2.71 11.95
C GLN A 161 -2.62 -1.52 12.26
N ILE A 162 -2.70 -1.14 13.55
CA ILE A 162 -3.48 0.03 13.95
C ILE A 162 -2.86 1.29 13.35
N ALA A 163 -1.53 1.40 13.35
CA ALA A 163 -0.83 2.55 12.78
C ALA A 163 -1.12 2.69 11.28
N GLN A 164 -0.98 1.60 10.52
CA GLN A 164 -1.23 1.59 9.08
C GLN A 164 -2.69 1.94 8.76
N ALA A 165 -3.65 1.20 9.32
CA ALA A 165 -5.07 1.44 9.07
C ALA A 165 -5.49 2.86 9.48
N ARG A 166 -4.99 3.36 10.62
CA ARG A 166 -5.28 4.73 11.08
C ARG A 166 -4.71 5.77 10.12
N LEU A 167 -3.47 5.60 9.65
CA LEU A 167 -2.84 6.53 8.73
C LEU A 167 -3.59 6.55 7.39
N GLU A 168 -3.84 5.40 6.78
CA GLU A 168 -4.61 5.30 5.53
C GLU A 168 -5.97 5.98 5.66
N CYS A 169 -6.72 5.61 6.69
CA CYS A 169 -8.04 6.18 6.96
C CYS A 169 -7.96 7.70 7.17
N HIS A 170 -6.96 8.19 7.90
CA HIS A 170 -6.73 9.62 8.12
C HIS A 170 -6.48 10.38 6.81
N TYR A 171 -5.62 9.85 5.94
CA TYR A 171 -5.32 10.50 4.66
C TYR A 171 -6.51 10.43 3.71
N PHE A 172 -7.25 9.32 3.63
CA PHE A 172 -8.46 9.27 2.80
C PHE A 172 -9.55 10.24 3.30
N LEU A 173 -9.75 10.34 4.62
CA LEU A 173 -10.71 11.27 5.21
C LEU A 173 -10.42 12.73 4.82
N ASN A 174 -9.14 13.07 4.65
CA ASN A 174 -8.70 14.43 4.30
C ASN A 174 -8.35 14.59 2.81
N ALA A 175 -8.72 13.64 1.94
CA ALA A 175 -8.38 13.63 0.51
C ALA A 175 -6.86 13.88 0.27
N GLY A 176 -6.02 13.26 1.10
CA GLY A 176 -4.57 13.41 1.04
C GLY A 176 -4.03 14.79 1.44
N PHE A 177 -4.89 15.69 1.95
CA PHE A 177 -4.60 17.13 2.09
C PHE A 177 -4.29 17.82 0.76
N LEU A 178 -4.79 17.24 -0.35
CA LEU A 178 -4.57 17.74 -1.70
C LEU A 178 -5.77 18.54 -2.18
N LYS A 179 -5.52 19.54 -3.02
CA LYS A 179 -6.59 20.16 -3.82
C LYS A 179 -7.07 19.18 -4.89
N LYS A 180 -8.30 19.39 -5.38
CA LYS A 180 -8.88 18.58 -6.45
C LYS A 180 -7.96 18.52 -7.68
N ASP A 181 -7.59 17.29 -8.05
CA ASP A 181 -6.72 16.94 -9.18
C ASP A 181 -5.33 17.61 -9.12
N GLN A 182 -4.86 17.97 -7.92
CA GLN A 182 -3.60 18.69 -7.73
C GLN A 182 -2.41 17.97 -8.39
N LEU A 183 -2.31 16.66 -8.22
CA LEU A 183 -1.19 15.89 -8.76
C LEU A 183 -1.21 15.83 -10.29
N LEU A 184 -2.37 15.64 -10.93
CA LEU A 184 -2.47 15.67 -12.40
C LEU A 184 -2.15 17.06 -12.94
N LYS A 185 -2.67 18.11 -12.31
CA LYS A 185 -2.41 19.51 -12.72
C LYS A 185 -0.95 19.93 -12.52
N GLY A 186 -0.23 19.30 -11.60
CA GLY A 186 1.18 19.55 -11.33
C GLY A 186 2.14 18.82 -12.29
N VAL A 187 1.65 17.88 -13.10
CA VAL A 187 2.48 17.11 -14.05
C VAL A 187 3.33 17.99 -14.98
N PRO A 188 2.84 19.10 -15.56
CA PRO A 188 3.66 19.95 -16.43
C PRO A 188 5.00 20.38 -15.83
N ASN A 189 5.08 20.53 -14.50
CA ASN A 189 6.30 20.94 -13.80
C ASN A 189 7.38 19.85 -13.74
N ILE A 190 7.02 18.59 -14.00
CA ILE A 190 7.92 17.44 -13.89
C ILE A 190 8.06 16.65 -15.18
N ARG A 191 7.42 17.08 -16.28
CA ARG A 191 7.43 16.35 -17.56
C ARG A 191 8.80 16.04 -18.13
N HIS A 192 9.77 16.92 -17.85
CA HIS A 192 11.16 16.79 -18.29
C HIS A 192 11.94 15.69 -17.54
N ILE A 193 11.42 15.19 -16.42
CA ILE A 193 12.08 14.17 -15.60
C ILE A 193 11.74 12.78 -16.17
N PRO A 194 12.72 11.88 -16.36
CA PRO A 194 12.46 10.53 -16.82
C PRO A 194 11.45 9.80 -15.91
N CYS A 195 10.44 9.17 -16.50
CA CYS A 195 9.41 8.45 -15.75
C CYS A 195 9.05 7.13 -16.41
N VAL A 196 8.94 6.07 -15.58
CA VAL A 196 8.33 4.80 -15.93
C VAL A 196 7.13 4.55 -15.03
N ILE A 197 6.00 4.18 -15.61
CA ILE A 197 4.76 3.82 -14.94
C ILE A 197 4.47 2.35 -15.21
N VAL A 198 4.36 1.54 -14.16
CA VAL A 198 4.02 0.10 -14.23
C VAL A 198 2.67 -0.11 -13.55
N HIS A 199 1.70 -0.70 -14.23
CA HIS A 199 0.36 -0.86 -13.66
C HIS A 199 -0.29 -2.18 -14.07
N GLY A 200 -0.96 -2.85 -13.13
CA GLY A 200 -1.71 -4.08 -13.44
C GLY A 200 -3.03 -3.75 -14.14
N ARG A 201 -3.38 -4.49 -15.20
CA ARG A 201 -4.65 -4.28 -15.91
C ARG A 201 -5.85 -4.42 -14.98
N TYR A 202 -5.77 -5.35 -14.02
CA TYR A 202 -6.82 -5.68 -13.07
C TYR A 202 -6.46 -5.22 -11.64
N ASP A 203 -5.76 -4.09 -11.53
CA ASP A 203 -5.55 -3.43 -10.24
C ASP A 203 -6.89 -2.93 -9.69
N PHE A 204 -7.41 -3.66 -8.72
CA PHE A 204 -8.70 -3.40 -8.07
C PHE A 204 -8.61 -2.33 -6.98
N VAL A 205 -7.42 -2.10 -6.42
CA VAL A 205 -7.18 -1.10 -5.37
C VAL A 205 -7.05 0.29 -6.00
N CYS A 206 -6.26 0.39 -7.07
CA CYS A 206 -6.02 1.61 -7.83
C CYS A 206 -6.35 1.34 -9.30
N PRO A 207 -7.58 1.65 -9.78
CA PRO A 207 -8.01 1.33 -11.13
C PRO A 207 -7.01 1.80 -12.20
N VAL A 208 -6.84 0.98 -13.25
CA VAL A 208 -5.93 1.27 -14.37
C VAL A 208 -6.20 2.63 -15.05
N LYS A 209 -7.43 3.16 -14.91
CA LYS A 209 -7.80 4.52 -15.32
C LYS A 209 -6.84 5.57 -14.74
N ASN A 210 -6.36 5.41 -13.51
CA ASN A 210 -5.42 6.34 -12.88
C ASN A 210 -4.10 6.43 -13.64
N ALA A 211 -3.55 5.28 -14.04
CA ALA A 211 -2.31 5.22 -14.83
C ALA A 211 -2.52 5.81 -16.22
N PHE A 212 -3.68 5.53 -16.83
CA PHE A 212 -4.07 6.10 -18.11
C PHE A 212 -4.15 7.63 -18.05
N ASP A 213 -4.88 8.18 -17.07
CA ASP A 213 -5.02 9.63 -16.89
C ASP A 213 -3.67 10.31 -16.63
N LEU A 214 -2.81 9.69 -15.81
CA LEU A 214 -1.47 10.21 -15.54
C LEU A 214 -0.61 10.23 -16.81
N HIS A 215 -0.64 9.17 -17.62
CA HIS A 215 0.12 9.11 -18.87
C HIS A 215 -0.41 10.08 -19.94
N GLN A 216 -1.72 10.34 -19.97
CA GLN A 216 -2.28 11.40 -20.84
C GLN A 216 -1.75 12.79 -20.45
N ALA A 217 -1.59 13.07 -19.16
CA ALA A 217 -0.97 14.31 -18.68
C ALA A 217 0.56 14.32 -18.85
N TRP A 218 1.20 13.15 -18.83
CA TRP A 218 2.65 12.94 -18.91
C TRP A 218 3.03 12.00 -20.07
N PRO A 219 2.90 12.46 -21.33
CA PRO A 219 3.12 11.62 -22.51
C PRO A 219 4.59 11.16 -22.65
N GLU A 220 5.55 11.84 -22.04
CA GLU A 220 6.97 11.42 -21.99
C GLU A 220 7.20 10.20 -21.09
N ALA A 221 6.30 9.94 -20.12
CA ALA A 221 6.44 8.80 -19.23
C ALA A 221 6.22 7.49 -20.00
N LYS A 222 7.10 6.50 -19.80
CA LYS A 222 6.92 5.16 -20.37
C LYS A 222 5.85 4.40 -19.59
N LEU A 223 4.73 4.06 -20.22
CA LEU A 223 3.65 3.29 -19.58
C LEU A 223 3.75 1.79 -19.92
N SER A 224 3.77 0.94 -18.90
CA SER A 224 3.73 -0.52 -19.00
C SER A 224 2.50 -1.07 -18.26
N ILE A 225 1.52 -1.57 -19.02
CA ILE A 225 0.35 -2.24 -18.47
C ILE A 225 0.57 -3.75 -18.48
N VAL A 226 0.61 -4.37 -17.30
CA VAL A 226 0.76 -5.81 -17.15
C VAL A 226 -0.62 -6.45 -17.19
N MET A 227 -0.89 -7.18 -18.27
CA MET A 227 -2.23 -7.62 -18.65
C MET A 227 -2.86 -8.64 -17.69
N ASP A 228 -2.05 -9.41 -16.97
CA ASP A 228 -2.42 -10.50 -16.08
C ASP A 228 -2.00 -10.25 -14.62
N ALA A 229 -2.06 -8.99 -14.18
CA ALA A 229 -1.68 -8.59 -12.82
C ALA A 229 -2.72 -7.70 -12.12
N GLY A 230 -2.78 -7.85 -10.79
CA GLY A 230 -3.50 -6.97 -9.86
C GLY A 230 -2.65 -5.81 -9.37
N HIS A 231 -2.86 -5.41 -8.12
CA HIS A 231 -2.22 -4.23 -7.51
C HIS A 231 -0.77 -4.49 -7.05
N SER A 232 -0.53 -5.67 -6.48
CA SER A 232 0.65 -6.00 -5.71
C SER A 232 1.93 -5.90 -6.53
N MET A 233 3.00 -5.37 -5.93
CA MET A 233 4.31 -5.37 -6.56
C MET A 233 4.87 -6.78 -6.77
N TYR A 234 4.35 -7.77 -6.04
CA TYR A 234 4.78 -9.17 -6.11
C TYR A 234 4.06 -9.97 -7.20
N GLU A 235 3.19 -9.34 -8.00
CA GLU A 235 2.72 -9.94 -9.26
C GLU A 235 3.93 -10.17 -10.18
N LYS A 236 4.02 -11.36 -10.78
CA LYS A 236 5.22 -11.77 -11.56
C LYS A 236 5.57 -10.75 -12.64
N GLY A 237 4.58 -10.34 -13.44
CA GLY A 237 4.77 -9.36 -14.51
C GLY A 237 5.11 -7.96 -13.98
N ILE A 238 4.52 -7.54 -12.86
CA ILE A 238 4.84 -6.24 -12.23
C ILE A 238 6.28 -6.25 -11.72
N THR A 239 6.70 -7.30 -11.02
CA THR A 239 8.06 -7.46 -10.50
C THR A 239 9.09 -7.35 -11.63
N GLN A 240 8.86 -8.06 -12.74
CA GLN A 240 9.74 -8.04 -13.91
C GLN A 240 9.87 -6.64 -14.53
N GLN A 241 8.76 -5.92 -14.66
CA GLN A 241 8.75 -4.55 -15.20
C GLN A 241 9.46 -3.57 -14.26
N LEU A 242 9.28 -3.72 -12.94
CA LEU A 242 9.98 -2.90 -11.95
C LEU A 242 11.49 -3.11 -12.00
N LEU A 243 11.96 -4.36 -12.07
CA LEU A 243 13.38 -4.68 -12.20
C LEU A 243 13.97 -4.07 -13.49
N SER A 244 13.29 -4.25 -14.62
CA SER A 244 13.72 -3.64 -15.88
C SER A 244 13.77 -2.12 -15.82
N ALA A 245 12.77 -1.47 -15.19
CA ALA A 245 12.75 -0.03 -15.01
C ALA A 245 13.91 0.46 -14.14
N THR A 246 14.25 -0.26 -13.06
CA THR A 246 15.39 0.08 -12.21
C THR A 246 16.73 -0.07 -12.93
N ASP A 247 16.89 -1.13 -13.73
CA ASP A 247 18.11 -1.32 -14.54
C ASP A 247 18.27 -0.23 -15.60
N GLN A 248 17.18 0.14 -16.30
CA GLN A 248 17.19 1.21 -17.29
C GLN A 248 17.56 2.56 -16.66
N LEU A 249 16.94 2.90 -15.52
CA LEU A 249 17.23 4.16 -14.85
C LEU A 249 18.67 4.21 -14.36
N ARG A 250 19.21 3.09 -13.83
CA ARG A 250 20.63 3.00 -13.46
C ARG A 250 21.53 3.34 -14.65
N SER A 251 21.29 2.74 -15.81
CA SER A 251 22.11 3.00 -17.01
C SER A 251 22.11 4.48 -17.40
N THR A 252 20.95 5.15 -17.39
CA THR A 252 20.84 6.58 -17.71
C THR A 252 21.55 7.50 -16.71
N LEU A 253 21.71 7.07 -15.44
CA LEU A 253 22.38 7.88 -14.41
C LEU A 253 23.90 7.66 -14.35
N THR A 254 24.41 6.64 -15.05
CA THR A 254 25.84 6.31 -15.09
C THR A 254 26.55 6.76 -16.38
N GLU A 255 25.80 7.30 -17.34
CA GLU A 255 26.29 7.97 -18.55
C GLU A 255 26.52 9.47 -18.30
#